data_AF-A0A5P1ELD4-F1
#
_entry.id   AF-A0A5P1ELD4-F1
#
_cell.length_a   1.000
_cell.length_b   1.000
_cell.length_c   1.000
_cell.angle_alpha   90.00
_cell.angle_beta   90.00
_cell.angle_gamma   90.00
#
_symmetry.space_group_name_H-M   'P 1'
#
loop_
_entity.id
_entity.type
_entity.pdbx_description
1 polymer ?
#
loop_
_entity_poly.entity_id
_entity_poly.type
_entity_poly.pdbx_seq_one_letter_code
_entity_poly.pdbx_strand_id
1 'polypeptide(L)'
;MKAVGHIYVQLGQNEKALEIFSKAARIDPRDAQAFMELGELLISSDAGAALDAFKIALSLIKKGDEEVPIELLNIIGVLYFEKGEFDAMQLFQIVSFTFKLFHFV
;
A
#
# COMPACT_ATOMS: atom_id res chain seq x y z
N MET A 1 16.03 -7.65 6.20
CA MET A 1 14.82 -7.39 7.02
C MET A 1 13.57 -7.99 6.39
N LYS A 2 13.34 -7.76 5.08
CA LYS A 2 12.21 -8.32 4.32
C LYS A 2 11.96 -9.82 4.50
N ALA A 3 12.97 -10.67 4.27
CA ALA A 3 12.81 -12.13 4.40
C ALA A 3 12.39 -12.58 5.81
N VAL A 4 12.88 -11.92 6.86
CA VAL A 4 12.52 -12.24 8.26
C VAL A 4 11.07 -11.84 8.54
N GLY A 5 10.63 -10.69 8.03
CA GLY A 5 9.23 -10.26 8.13
C GLY A 5 8.29 -11.27 7.46
N HIS A 6 8.60 -11.70 6.24
CA HIS A 6 7.81 -12.70 5.51
C HIS A 6 7.76 -14.06 6.21
N ILE A 7 8.86 -14.50 6.83
CA ILE A 7 8.87 -15.74 7.63
C ILE A 7 7.89 -15.60 8.80
N TYR A 8 7.86 -14.47 9.51
CA TYR A 8 6.92 -14.27 10.61
C TYR A 8 5.46 -14.25 10.13
N VAL A 9 5.18 -13.64 8.96
CA VAL A 9 3.84 -13.70 8.34
C VAL A 9 3.43 -15.15 8.05
N GLN A 10 4.32 -15.94 7.44
CA GLN A 10 4.04 -17.36 7.15
C GLN A 10 3.81 -18.21 8.40
N LEU A 11 4.44 -17.82 9.52
CA LEU A 11 4.25 -18.45 10.82
C LEU A 11 3.02 -17.90 11.58
N GLY A 12 2.24 -16.98 10.99
CA GLY A 12 1.09 -16.35 11.63
C GLY A 12 1.44 -15.39 12.78
N GLN A 13 2.72 -15.01 12.90
CA GLN A 13 3.23 -14.13 13.96
C GLN A 13 3.20 -12.67 13.50
N ASN A 14 2.00 -12.16 13.25
CA ASN A 14 1.77 -10.87 12.64
C ASN A 14 2.36 -9.71 13.46
N GLU A 15 2.35 -9.78 14.79
CA GLU A 15 2.92 -8.74 15.66
C GLU A 15 4.44 -8.61 15.46
N LYS A 16 5.13 -9.74 15.29
CA LYS A 16 6.58 -9.72 15.04
C LYS A 16 6.89 -9.27 13.63
N ALA A 17 6.09 -9.67 12.64
CA ALA A 17 6.22 -9.16 11.28
C ALA A 17 6.07 -7.62 11.28
N LEU A 18 5.10 -7.09 12.04
CA LEU A 18 4.84 -5.67 12.16
C LEU A 18 6.02 -4.93 12.77
N GLU A 19 6.64 -5.49 13.82
CA GLU A 19 7.86 -4.93 14.41
C GLU A 19 9.00 -4.86 13.39
N ILE A 20 9.21 -5.94 12.62
CA ILE A 20 10.27 -6.01 11.61
C ILE A 20 10.07 -4.98 10.50
N PHE A 21 8.88 -4.89 9.93
CA PHE A 21 8.60 -3.93 8.86
C PHE A 21 8.56 -2.48 9.37
N SER A 22 8.07 -2.26 10.60
CA SER A 22 8.15 -0.94 11.24
C SER A 22 9.59 -0.50 11.45
N LYS A 23 10.48 -1.42 11.82
CA LYS A 23 11.90 -1.14 11.94
C LYS A 23 12.54 -0.87 10.57
N ALA A 24 12.15 -1.61 9.54
CA ALA A 24 12.63 -1.39 8.17
C ALA A 24 12.27 0.02 7.69
N ALA A 25 11.01 0.44 7.85
CA ALA A 25 10.53 1.78 7.50
C ALA A 25 11.22 2.91 8.31
N ARG A 26 11.68 2.64 9.53
CA ARG A 26 12.47 3.61 10.32
C ARG A 26 13.92 3.72 9.86
N ILE A 27 14.51 2.60 9.43
CA ILE A 27 15.90 2.56 8.97
C ILE A 27 16.03 3.22 7.61
N ASP A 28 15.09 2.94 6.71
CA ASP A 28 14.99 3.61 5.43
C ASP A 28 13.57 4.19 5.23
N PRO A 29 13.36 5.46 5.60
CA PRO A 29 12.09 6.15 5.38
C PRO A 29 11.73 6.37 3.91
N ARG A 30 12.62 6.03 2.98
CA ARG A 30 12.38 6.12 1.52
C ARG A 30 12.06 4.77 0.88
N ASP A 31 12.11 3.69 1.65
CA ASP A 31 11.77 2.35 1.16
C ASP A 31 10.24 2.20 1.02
N ALA A 32 9.74 2.49 -0.18
CA ALA A 32 8.33 2.31 -0.52
C ALA A 32 7.83 0.88 -0.26
N GLN A 33 8.68 -0.13 -0.45
CA GLN A 33 8.30 -1.52 -0.21
C GLN A 33 8.05 -1.77 1.27
N ALA A 34 8.87 -1.22 2.17
CA ALA A 34 8.63 -1.38 3.61
C ALA A 34 7.24 -0.88 4.03
N PHE A 35 6.76 0.21 3.42
CA PHE A 35 5.42 0.73 3.65
C PHE A 35 4.33 -0.13 2.99
N MET A 36 4.59 -0.75 1.83
CA MET A 36 3.66 -1.72 1.24
C MET A 36 3.47 -2.94 2.13
N GLU A 37 4.56 -3.51 2.65
CA GLU A 37 4.52 -4.67 3.53
C GLU A 37 3.80 -4.36 4.86
N LEU A 38 3.99 -3.14 5.38
CA LEU A 38 3.22 -2.64 6.54
C LEU A 38 1.72 -2.55 6.24
N GLY A 39 1.36 -1.96 5.10
CA GLY A 39 -0.03 -1.81 4.70
C GLY A 39 -0.74 -3.17 4.55
N GLU A 40 -0.07 -4.12 3.91
CA GLU A 40 -0.59 -5.48 3.72
C GLU A 40 -0.83 -6.19 5.06
N LEU A 41 0.09 -6.06 6.01
CA LEU A 41 -0.04 -6.66 7.32
C LEU A 41 -1.16 -6.03 8.17
N LEU A 42 -1.40 -4.74 7.98
CA LEU A 42 -2.41 -3.98 8.72
C LEU A 42 -3.82 -4.12 8.14
N ILE A 43 -3.96 -4.53 6.86
CA ILE A 43 -5.22 -4.43 6.12
C ILE A 43 -6.42 -5.09 6.82
N SER A 44 -6.20 -6.20 7.52
CA SER A 44 -7.25 -6.96 8.21
C SER A 44 -7.49 -6.52 9.66
N SER A 45 -6.56 -5.79 10.26
CA SER A 45 -6.58 -5.42 11.69
C SER A 45 -6.84 -3.93 11.91
N ASP A 46 -6.31 -3.07 11.05
CA ASP A 46 -6.47 -1.62 11.04
C ASP A 46 -6.40 -1.09 9.60
N ALA A 47 -7.55 -1.08 8.93
CA ALA A 47 -7.68 -0.58 7.55
C ALA A 47 -7.28 0.90 7.40
N GLY A 48 -7.42 1.71 8.46
CA GLY A 48 -7.00 3.11 8.45
C GLY A 48 -5.49 3.24 8.41
N ALA A 49 -4.79 2.54 9.31
CA ALA A 49 -3.33 2.50 9.33
C ALA A 49 -2.76 1.86 8.06
N ALA A 50 -3.43 0.86 7.50
CA ALA A 50 -3.07 0.25 6.22
C ALA A 50 -3.12 1.28 5.07
N LEU A 51 -4.23 2.03 4.98
CA LEU A 51 -4.40 3.09 3.98
C LEU A 51 -3.31 4.16 4.10
N ASP A 52 -2.96 4.57 5.32
CA ASP A 52 -1.90 5.55 5.55
C ASP A 52 -0.52 5.03 5.10
N ALA A 53 -0.20 3.77 5.38
CA ALA A 53 1.03 3.13 4.90
C ALA A 53 1.09 3.08 3.37
N PHE A 54 0.00 2.66 2.71
CA PHE A 54 -0.08 2.62 1.25
C PHE A 54 0.03 4.00 0.60
N LYS A 55 -0.52 5.05 1.22
CA LYS A 55 -0.35 6.45 0.76
C LYS A 55 1.11 6.90 0.84
N ILE A 56 1.83 6.52 1.89
CA ILE A 56 3.25 6.83 2.01
C ILE A 56 4.02 6.12 0.89
N ALA A 57 3.78 4.82 0.68
CA ALA A 57 4.39 4.06 -0.42
C ALA A 57 4.12 4.74 -1.78
N LEU A 58 2.87 5.10 -2.07
CA LEU A 58 2.47 5.81 -3.29
C LEU A 58 3.22 7.14 -3.46
N SER A 59 3.38 7.92 -2.38
CA SER A 59 4.11 9.18 -2.41
C SER A 59 5.59 8.98 -2.71
N LEU A 60 6.21 7.95 -2.13
CA LEU A 60 7.63 7.63 -2.33
C LEU A 60 7.90 7.16 -3.76
N ILE A 61 7.08 6.25 -4.30
CA ILE A 61 7.18 5.77 -5.68
C ILE A 61 7.07 6.93 -6.68
N LYS A 62 6.07 7.81 -6.51
CA LYS A 62 5.89 9.00 -7.35
C LYS A 62 7.07 9.96 -7.29
N LYS A 63 7.71 10.10 -6.12
CA LYS A 63 8.92 10.94 -5.96
C LYS A 63 10.16 10.32 -6.56
N GLY A 64 10.19 8.99 -6.70
CA GLY A 64 11.26 8.25 -7.38
C GLY A 64 11.14 8.27 -8.89
N ASP A 65 10.11 8.92 -9.46
CA ASP A 65 9.73 8.84 -10.88
C ASP A 65 9.51 7.39 -11.36
N GLU A 66 9.15 6.50 -10.43
CA GLU A 66 8.83 5.10 -10.70
C GLU A 66 7.36 4.94 -11.10
N GLU A 67 7.08 3.95 -11.94
CA GLU A 67 5.70 3.61 -12.28
C GLU A 67 4.97 3.06 -11.05
N VAL A 68 3.78 3.60 -10.78
CA VAL A 68 2.97 3.17 -9.64
C VAL A 68 2.36 1.80 -9.95
N PRO A 69 2.58 0.77 -9.12
CA PRO A 69 1.96 -0.53 -9.29
C PRO A 69 0.44 -0.42 -9.28
N ILE A 70 -0.22 -1.06 -10.24
CA ILE A 70 -1.68 -1.09 -10.34
C ILE A 70 -2.32 -1.69 -9.08
N GLU A 71 -1.68 -2.71 -8.52
CA GLU A 71 -2.13 -3.41 -7.32
C GLU A 71 -2.24 -2.44 -6.14
N LEU A 72 -1.27 -1.53 -5.98
CA LEU A 72 -1.29 -0.51 -4.93
C LEU A 72 -2.47 0.45 -5.10
N LEU A 73 -2.75 0.88 -6.33
CA LEU A 73 -3.89 1.76 -6.62
C LEU A 73 -5.23 1.06 -6.36
N ASN A 74 -5.34 -0.21 -6.75
CA ASN A 74 -6.54 -1.01 -6.50
C ASN A 74 -6.79 -1.20 -5.01
N ILE A 75 -5.76 -1.52 -4.23
CA ILE A 75 -5.87 -1.69 -2.77
C ILE A 75 -6.33 -0.37 -2.11
N ILE A 76 -5.70 0.75 -2.46
CA ILE A 76 -6.10 2.07 -1.94
C ILE A 76 -7.56 2.38 -2.31
N GLY A 77 -7.97 2.10 -3.56
CA GLY A 77 -9.33 2.29 -4.02
C GLY A 77 -10.36 1.47 -3.23
N VAL A 78 -10.06 0.19 -2.96
CA VAL A 78 -10.90 -0.69 -2.14
C VAL A 78 -11.00 -0.17 -0.72
N LEU A 79 -9.88 0.23 -0.10
CA LEU A 79 -9.88 0.74 1.28
C LEU A 79 -10.70 2.03 1.43
N TYR A 80 -10.70 2.90 0.43
CA TYR A 80 -11.58 4.08 0.42
C TYR A 80 -13.04 3.71 0.22
N PHE A 81 -13.33 2.75 -0.67
CA PHE A 81 -14.69 2.25 -0.89
C PHE A 81 -15.28 1.67 0.40
N GLU A 82 -14.51 0.85 1.12
CA GLU A 82 -14.94 0.25 2.39
C GLU A 82 -15.17 1.28 3.50
N LYS A 83 -14.37 2.36 3.51
CA LYS A 83 -14.52 3.46 4.48
C LYS A 83 -15.71 4.37 4.19
N GLY A 84 -16.33 4.28 3.00
CA GLY A 84 -17.42 5.17 2.57
C GLY A 84 -16.99 6.62 2.33
N GLU A 85 -15.68 6.90 2.32
CA GLU A 85 -15.09 8.21 2.09
C GLU A 85 -14.67 8.33 0.61
N PHE A 86 -15.61 8.71 -0.27
CA PHE A 86 -15.28 9.04 -1.66
C PHE A 86 -14.92 10.52 -1.78
N ASP A 87 -13.71 10.81 -2.26
CA ASP A 87 -13.33 12.17 -2.67
C ASP A 87 -13.19 12.28 -4.19
N ALA A 88 -13.49 13.43 -4.78
CA ALA A 88 -13.62 13.60 -6.25
C ALA A 88 -12.31 13.27 -7.01
N MET A 89 -11.16 13.49 -6.37
CA MET A 89 -9.84 13.13 -6.90
C MET A 89 -9.67 11.61 -7.08
N GLN A 90 -10.37 10.80 -6.28
CA GLN A 90 -10.24 9.34 -6.25
C GLN A 90 -11.12 8.67 -7.30
N LEU A 91 -12.34 9.17 -7.50
CA LEU A 91 -13.18 8.79 -8.63
C LEU A 91 -12.44 9.06 -9.95
N PHE A 92 -11.71 10.19 -10.03
CA PHE A 92 -10.91 10.54 -11.19
C PHE A 92 -9.74 9.57 -11.44
N GLN A 93 -9.07 9.04 -10.42
CA GLN A 93 -8.03 8.01 -10.61
C GLN A 93 -8.61 6.67 -11.07
N ILE A 94 -9.73 6.21 -10.50
CA ILE A 94 -10.41 4.98 -10.91
C ILE A 94 -10.90 5.10 -12.37
N VAL A 95 -11.53 6.24 -12.72
CA VAL A 95 -12.04 6.52 -14.07
C VAL A 95 -10.91 6.71 -15.07
N SER A 96 -9.84 7.43 -14.72
CA SER A 96 -8.67 7.59 -15.59
C SER A 96 -7.96 6.26 -15.87
N PHE A 97 -8.04 5.31 -14.94
CA PHE A 97 -7.46 3.98 -15.09
C PHE A 97 -8.31 3.07 -15.99
N THR A 98 -9.64 3.08 -15.83
CA THR A 98 -10.55 2.39 -16.75
C THR A 98 -10.43 2.94 -18.16
N PHE A 99 -10.32 4.26 -18.34
CA PHE A 99 -10.15 4.88 -19.66
C PHE A 99 -8.84 4.46 -20.35
N LYS A 100 -7.75 4.26 -19.58
CA LYS A 100 -6.47 3.79 -20.11
C LYS A 100 -6.51 2.32 -20.55
N LEU A 101 -7.37 1.51 -19.92
CA LEU A 101 -7.62 0.11 -20.25
C LEU A 101 -8.36 -0.07 -21.60
N PHE A 102 -9.28 0.85 -21.92
CA PHE A 102 -10.04 0.82 -23.19
C PHE A 102 -9.32 1.44 -24.39
N HIS A 103 -8.15 2.05 -24.19
CA HIS A 103 -7.36 2.64 -25.29
C HIS A 103 -6.29 1.68 -25.86
N PHE A 104 -6.27 0.42 -25.42
CA PHE A 104 -5.37 -0.63 -25.89
C PHE A 104 -6.11 -1.88 -26.44
N VAL A 105 -7.37 -1.73 -26.87
CA VAL A 105 -8.10 -2.74 -27.65
C VAL A 105 -8.48 -2.18 -29.01
#